data_AF-A0A1G7SKB6-F1
#
_entry.id   AF-A0A1G7SKB6-F1
#
_cell.length_a   1.000
_cell.length_b   1.000
_cell.length_c   1.000
_cell.angle_alpha   90.00
_cell.angle_beta   90.00
_cell.angle_gamma   90.00
#
_symmetry.space_group_name_H-M   'P 1'
#
loop_
_entity.id
_entity.type
_entity.pdbx_description
1 polymer ?
#
loop_
_entity_poly.entity_id
_entity_poly.type
_entity_poly.pdbx_seq_one_letter_code
_entity_poly.pdbx_strand_id
1 'polypeptide(L)'
;MKCLNCGHDNRLDARYCSDCGFPLYVDDSEGSELIEPQNVVSEIEKVQYDQSNEIIDQSRMSLYHSQDEERETVKVEDSKKDDDFQQSKRTDHSTSILSKWLTWKNIFGFSLILLSLISLLMVYRLNYSKEAVEEQFTKGIKNGDYLKAAAVVKTPLTKEPWSDLDIKRTIDHYQEAEIDFRTLLEEGDLSEGLKWQGIEIAKVERSGSFLLIFPKYVVDLHALPVQMSLSNEYRDLKILGEQQVEQTINSNEGIYIEPRIQSIMVQYSHQGKKEEVWLDLDYHQLKDLRHQLSLVPVTNDLIVDEALLGIRPDLPFEVVSFNIDGQDYSQKRIKLSGFAGQIFDVSFKAIYNGQLITTEKIPVKLINNTKVSLDYSNDQTVKAQIQQAELQ
;
A
#
# COMPACT_ATOMS: atom_id res chain seq x y z
N MET A 1 -23.49 39.36 9.00
CA MET A 1 -22.06 39.22 8.64
C MET A 1 -21.92 38.07 7.67
N LYS A 2 -21.03 38.15 6.68
CA LYS A 2 -20.81 37.04 5.74
C LYS A 2 -19.85 36.01 6.32
N CYS A 3 -20.19 34.73 6.18
CA CYS A 3 -19.29 33.64 6.51
C CYS A 3 -18.08 33.68 5.57
N LEU A 4 -16.86 33.65 6.13
CA LEU A 4 -15.61 33.65 5.35
C LEU A 4 -15.41 32.35 4.56
N ASN A 5 -16.01 31.24 5.02
CA ASN A 5 -15.89 29.94 4.37
C ASN A 5 -16.86 29.78 3.18
N CYS A 6 -18.16 30.03 3.37
CA CYS A 6 -19.18 29.79 2.33
C CYS A 6 -19.87 31.04 1.78
N GLY A 7 -19.58 32.23 2.30
CA GLY A 7 -20.20 33.49 1.86
C GLY A 7 -21.64 33.73 2.33
N HIS A 8 -22.24 32.80 3.08
CA HIS A 8 -23.61 32.90 3.60
C HIS A 8 -23.78 34.07 4.58
N ASP A 9 -24.89 34.80 4.46
CA ASP A 9 -25.23 35.93 5.34
C ASP A 9 -25.80 35.42 6.66
N ASN A 10 -25.06 35.65 7.74
CA ASN A 10 -25.42 35.25 9.10
C ASN A 10 -25.88 36.43 9.94
N ARG A 11 -26.66 36.16 11.00
CA ARG A 11 -27.00 37.16 12.03
C ARG A 11 -25.73 37.68 12.68
N LEU A 12 -25.72 38.95 13.10
CA LEU A 12 -24.53 39.61 13.65
C LEU A 12 -24.09 39.02 15.00
N ASP A 13 -24.97 38.30 15.70
CA ASP A 13 -24.71 37.62 16.97
C ASP A 13 -24.45 36.10 16.81
N ALA A 14 -24.44 35.60 15.58
CA ALA A 14 -24.21 34.18 15.32
C ALA A 14 -22.75 33.81 15.64
N ARG A 15 -22.55 32.85 16.55
CA ARG A 15 -21.21 32.30 16.86
C ARG A 15 -20.69 31.36 15.78
N TYR A 16 -21.58 30.71 15.04
CA TYR A 16 -21.28 29.78 13.96
C TYR A 16 -22.15 30.10 12.74
N CYS A 17 -21.65 29.78 11.55
CA CYS A 17 -22.40 29.90 10.32
C CYS A 17 -23.59 28.93 10.34
N SER A 18 -24.80 29.43 10.15
CA SER A 18 -26.03 28.62 10.13
C SER A 18 -26.12 27.66 8.96
N ASP A 19 -25.26 27.84 7.94
CA ASP A 19 -25.24 27.02 6.74
C ASP A 19 -24.15 25.95 6.79
N CYS A 20 -22.89 26.35 7.04
CA CYS A 20 -21.73 25.44 7.01
C CYS A 20 -21.09 25.15 8.38
N GLY A 21 -21.61 25.71 9.47
CA GLY A 21 -21.09 25.47 10.83
C GLY A 21 -19.76 26.17 11.16
N PHE A 22 -19.15 26.90 10.22
CA PHE A 22 -17.87 27.59 10.44
C PHE A 22 -17.97 28.66 11.55
N PRO A 23 -17.05 28.70 12.54
CA PRO A 23 -17.07 29.69 13.62
C PRO A 23 -16.87 31.11 13.07
N LEU A 24 -17.71 32.04 13.52
CA LEU A 24 -17.73 33.43 13.05
C LEU A 24 -16.98 34.39 14.00
N TYR A 25 -16.72 33.95 15.24
CA TYR A 25 -15.94 34.66 16.25
C TYR A 25 -14.89 33.72 16.84
N VAL A 26 -13.63 34.15 16.86
CA VAL A 26 -12.56 33.52 17.63
C VAL A 26 -12.44 34.35 18.92
N ASP A 27 -12.68 33.74 20.07
CA ASP A 27 -12.55 34.40 21.37
C ASP A 27 -11.04 34.51 21.67
N ASP A 28 -10.47 35.71 21.53
CA ASP A 28 -9.03 36.01 21.74
C ASP A 28 -8.61 36.00 23.24
N SER A 29 -9.40 35.39 24.13
CA SER A 29 -9.28 35.56 25.58
C SER A 29 -8.56 34.43 26.36
N GLU A 30 -8.09 33.38 25.69
CA GLU A 30 -7.19 32.39 26.30
C GLU A 30 -5.96 32.19 25.41
N GLY A 31 -4.77 32.43 25.96
CA GLY A 31 -3.48 32.37 25.25
C GLY A 31 -3.09 30.97 24.79
N SER A 32 -3.80 30.43 23.81
CA SER A 32 -3.37 29.29 23.00
C SER A 32 -2.63 29.84 21.78
N GLU A 33 -1.32 29.69 21.75
CA GLU A 33 -0.53 29.98 20.54
C GLU A 33 -0.81 28.87 19.52
N LEU A 34 -1.21 29.23 18.30
CA LEU A 34 -1.41 28.27 17.21
C LEU A 34 -0.05 27.73 16.79
N ILE A 35 0.14 26.42 16.94
CA ILE A 35 1.37 25.77 16.51
C ILE A 35 1.13 25.27 15.09
N GLU A 36 1.62 26.02 14.11
CA GLU A 36 1.85 25.48 12.77
C GLU A 36 3.08 24.57 12.83
N PRO A 37 3.01 23.31 12.37
CA PRO A 37 4.16 22.44 12.38
C PRO A 37 5.27 23.04 11.51
N GLN A 38 6.41 23.36 12.11
CA GLN A 38 7.64 23.51 11.33
C GLN A 38 8.05 22.11 10.92
N ASN A 39 7.87 21.79 9.64
CA ASN A 39 8.27 20.52 9.06
C ASN A 39 9.78 20.36 9.26
N VAL A 40 10.19 19.61 10.30
CA VAL A 40 11.57 19.24 10.52
C VAL A 40 11.89 18.15 9.50
N VAL A 41 12.34 18.59 8.33
CA VAL A 41 13.23 17.76 7.51
C VAL A 41 14.46 17.54 8.39
N SER A 42 14.46 16.44 9.15
CA SER A 42 15.72 15.93 9.67
C SER A 42 16.45 15.36 8.46
N GLU A 43 17.63 15.93 8.22
CA GLU A 43 18.61 15.43 7.29
C GLU A 43 18.91 13.99 7.71
N ILE A 44 18.20 13.01 7.13
CA ILE A 44 18.53 11.61 7.31
C ILE A 44 19.86 11.40 6.61
N GLU A 45 20.91 11.48 7.41
CA GLU A 45 22.23 10.95 7.13
C GLU A 45 22.03 9.56 6.51
N LYS A 46 22.56 9.36 5.30
CA LYS A 46 22.54 8.08 4.59
C LYS A 46 23.29 7.05 5.41
N VAL A 47 22.62 6.40 6.36
CA VAL A 47 23.14 5.20 7.01
C VAL A 47 22.94 4.07 6.02
N GLN A 48 24.07 3.72 5.43
CA GLN A 48 24.33 2.55 4.61
C GLN A 48 23.80 1.28 5.30
N TYR A 49 22.60 0.83 4.89
CA TYR A 49 22.09 -0.50 5.19
C TYR A 49 22.78 -1.49 4.24
N ASP A 50 23.95 -1.95 4.66
CA ASP A 50 24.57 -3.16 4.14
C ASP A 50 24.65 -4.16 5.31
N GLN A 51 24.36 -5.44 5.05
CA GLN A 51 24.28 -6.56 6.00
C GLN A 51 22.98 -6.75 6.82
N SER A 52 21.94 -7.26 6.16
CA SER A 52 21.00 -8.22 6.80
C SER A 52 20.21 -9.07 5.80
N ASN A 53 20.28 -8.78 4.51
CA ASN A 53 19.64 -9.59 3.45
C ASN A 53 20.42 -10.84 3.02
N GLU A 54 21.62 -11.10 3.56
CA GLU A 54 22.45 -12.24 3.13
C GLU A 54 22.02 -13.60 3.74
N ILE A 55 21.09 -13.63 4.69
CA ILE A 55 20.68 -14.89 5.35
C ILE A 55 19.39 -15.49 4.76
N ILE A 56 18.58 -14.71 4.03
CA ILE A 56 17.34 -15.23 3.41
C ILE A 56 17.59 -15.77 1.99
N ASP A 57 18.66 -15.33 1.31
CA ASP A 57 18.95 -15.73 -0.07
C ASP A 57 19.69 -17.08 -0.19
N GLN A 58 20.41 -17.50 0.86
CA GLN A 58 21.09 -18.82 0.86
C GLN A 58 20.12 -20.01 0.97
N SER A 59 18.90 -19.81 1.47
CA SER A 59 17.90 -20.88 1.57
C SER A 59 17.08 -21.08 0.28
N ARG A 60 17.17 -20.15 -0.68
CA ARG A 60 16.43 -20.20 -1.96
C ARG A 60 17.28 -20.61 -3.17
N MET A 61 18.60 -20.57 -3.05
CA MET A 61 19.52 -20.85 -4.16
C MET A 61 19.95 -22.33 -4.29
N SER A 62 19.37 -23.25 -3.51
CA SER A 62 19.67 -24.69 -3.57
C SER A 62 18.74 -25.51 -4.47
N LEU A 63 17.73 -24.90 -5.12
CA LEU A 63 16.76 -25.65 -5.94
C LEU A 63 16.90 -25.45 -7.47
N TYR A 64 17.86 -24.65 -7.94
CA TYR A 64 18.07 -24.41 -9.37
C TYR A 64 19.56 -24.34 -9.74
N HIS A 65 20.29 -25.44 -9.54
CA HIS A 65 21.56 -25.67 -10.24
C HIS A 65 21.79 -27.15 -10.47
N SER A 66 21.39 -27.62 -11.65
CA SER A 66 22.06 -28.73 -12.32
C SER A 66 21.89 -28.56 -13.83
N GLN A 67 23.02 -28.64 -14.54
CA GLN A 67 23.19 -28.63 -16.01
C GLN A 67 23.46 -27.24 -16.60
N ASP A 68 24.74 -26.88 -16.69
CA ASP A 68 25.46 -26.92 -17.98
C ASP A 68 26.94 -26.56 -17.78
N GLU A 69 27.79 -27.60 -17.72
CA GLU A 69 29.20 -27.53 -18.11
C GLU A 69 29.43 -28.66 -19.11
N GLU A 70 29.66 -28.33 -20.39
CA GLU A 70 30.82 -28.86 -21.11
C GLU A 70 31.03 -28.19 -22.48
N ARG A 71 32.29 -27.74 -22.64
CA ARG A 71 33.14 -27.84 -23.84
C ARG A 71 33.03 -26.86 -25.02
N GLU A 72 34.12 -26.11 -25.09
CA GLU A 72 35.13 -26.08 -26.16
C GLU A 72 34.92 -25.23 -27.42
N THR A 73 35.84 -24.27 -27.50
CA THR A 73 36.35 -23.52 -28.64
C THR A 73 36.73 -24.39 -29.84
N VAL A 74 36.34 -23.98 -31.06
CA VAL A 74 37.15 -24.17 -32.28
C VAL A 74 36.92 -22.99 -33.24
N LYS A 75 38.03 -22.38 -33.70
CA LYS A 75 38.12 -21.40 -34.79
C LYS A 75 37.79 -22.03 -36.14
N VAL A 76 37.13 -21.32 -37.05
CA VAL A 76 37.34 -21.51 -38.50
C VAL A 76 37.32 -20.16 -39.23
N GLU A 77 38.47 -19.81 -39.80
CA GLU A 77 38.62 -18.89 -40.93
C GLU A 77 38.34 -19.62 -42.25
N ASP A 78 37.79 -18.86 -43.20
CA ASP A 78 38.04 -18.88 -44.65
C ASP A 78 37.78 -20.12 -45.53
N SER A 79 36.86 -19.87 -46.47
CA SER A 79 37.11 -19.85 -47.93
C SER A 79 36.30 -20.82 -48.81
N LYS A 80 35.97 -20.25 -49.97
CA LYS A 80 35.75 -20.84 -51.29
C LYS A 80 34.45 -21.59 -51.58
N LYS A 81 33.63 -20.82 -52.31
CA LYS A 81 32.68 -21.21 -53.32
C LYS A 81 33.35 -21.81 -54.58
N ASP A 82 32.54 -22.64 -55.22
CA ASP A 82 32.43 -22.95 -56.65
C ASP A 82 33.21 -24.13 -57.25
N ASP A 83 32.35 -25.01 -57.80
CA ASP A 83 32.43 -25.83 -59.00
C ASP A 83 33.52 -26.91 -59.13
N ASP A 84 33.08 -28.19 -59.17
CA ASP A 84 33.15 -28.87 -60.46
C ASP A 84 32.24 -30.09 -60.61
N PHE A 85 31.85 -30.24 -61.87
CA PHE A 85 30.97 -31.18 -62.53
C PHE A 85 31.58 -32.59 -62.59
N GLN A 86 30.83 -33.67 -62.33
CA GLN A 86 30.84 -34.88 -63.16
C GLN A 86 29.61 -35.77 -62.93
N GLN A 87 28.92 -36.03 -64.04
CA GLN A 87 27.88 -37.02 -64.24
C GLN A 87 28.37 -38.45 -63.97
N SER A 88 27.52 -39.27 -63.36
CA SER A 88 27.41 -40.66 -63.79
C SER A 88 25.95 -41.14 -63.69
N LYS A 89 25.44 -41.58 -64.84
CA LYS A 89 24.14 -42.25 -65.03
C LYS A 89 24.14 -43.61 -64.31
N ARG A 90 23.02 -44.00 -63.69
CA ARG A 90 22.21 -45.16 -64.13
C ARG A 90 20.99 -45.47 -63.23
N THR A 91 19.89 -45.77 -63.94
CA THR A 91 18.82 -46.75 -63.68
C THR A 91 17.81 -46.55 -62.55
N ASP A 92 16.61 -46.20 -63.00
CA ASP A 92 15.26 -46.72 -62.71
C ASP A 92 14.99 -47.68 -61.54
N HIS A 93 13.77 -47.47 -61.01
CA HIS A 93 12.93 -48.30 -60.14
C HIS A 93 13.27 -48.35 -58.64
N SER A 94 12.52 -47.62 -57.82
CA SER A 94 11.42 -48.22 -57.05
C SER A 94 10.84 -47.23 -56.03
N THR A 95 9.51 -47.11 -56.06
CA THR A 95 8.68 -46.64 -54.95
C THR A 95 8.90 -47.54 -53.72
N SER A 96 9.74 -47.15 -52.75
CA SER A 96 9.63 -47.60 -51.33
C SER A 96 10.64 -46.93 -50.37
N ILE A 97 10.97 -45.65 -50.52
CA ILE A 97 12.04 -45.02 -49.70
C ILE A 97 11.51 -44.34 -48.41
N LEU A 98 10.20 -44.41 -48.12
CA LEU A 98 9.64 -43.79 -46.91
C LEU A 98 9.58 -44.71 -45.67
N SER A 99 9.99 -45.99 -45.74
CA SER A 99 9.70 -46.96 -44.66
C SER A 99 10.92 -47.59 -43.95
N LYS A 100 12.14 -47.05 -44.08
CA LYS A 100 13.33 -47.61 -43.38
C LYS A 100 14.17 -46.61 -42.58
N TRP A 101 13.70 -45.37 -42.41
CA TRP A 101 14.40 -44.33 -41.63
C TRP A 101 13.79 -44.06 -40.25
N LEU A 102 12.97 -44.97 -39.72
CA LEU A 102 12.62 -45.01 -38.29
C LEU A 102 13.51 -46.05 -37.60
N THR A 103 14.77 -45.69 -37.36
CA THR A 103 15.56 -46.44 -36.39
C THR A 103 14.91 -46.26 -35.01
N TRP A 104 14.95 -47.28 -34.16
CA TRP A 104 14.40 -47.22 -32.79
C TRP A 104 14.87 -45.99 -32.01
N LYS A 105 16.06 -45.47 -32.31
CA LYS A 105 16.60 -44.21 -31.75
C LYS A 105 15.74 -42.99 -32.10
N ASN A 106 15.24 -42.90 -33.34
CA ASN A 106 14.34 -41.82 -33.75
C ASN A 106 12.99 -41.95 -33.02
N ILE A 107 12.45 -43.16 -32.88
CA ILE A 107 11.19 -43.42 -32.15
C ILE A 107 11.32 -43.00 -30.68
N PHE A 108 12.41 -43.38 -30.00
CA PHE A 108 12.66 -42.95 -28.62
C PHE A 108 12.85 -41.43 -28.49
N GLY A 109 13.59 -40.81 -29.42
CA GLY A 109 13.76 -39.37 -29.45
C GLY A 109 12.42 -38.63 -29.59
N PHE A 110 11.58 -39.02 -30.55
CA PHE A 110 10.25 -38.44 -30.73
C PHE A 110 9.33 -38.69 -29.52
N SER A 111 9.41 -39.86 -28.90
CA SER A 111 8.62 -40.17 -27.70
C SER A 111 9.01 -39.27 -26.52
N LEU A 112 10.30 -39.00 -26.29
CA LEU A 112 10.76 -38.13 -25.22
C LEU A 112 10.35 -36.66 -25.45
N ILE A 113 10.46 -36.19 -26.70
CA ILE A 113 10.01 -34.85 -27.08
C ILE A 113 8.50 -34.71 -26.82
N LEU A 114 7.70 -35.69 -27.25
CA LEU A 114 6.25 -35.67 -27.03
C LEU A 114 5.90 -35.67 -25.53
N LEU A 115 6.59 -36.47 -24.73
CA LEU A 115 6.35 -36.56 -23.28
C LEU A 115 6.74 -35.27 -22.57
N SER A 116 7.83 -34.63 -23.00
CA SER A 116 8.23 -33.28 -22.55
C SER A 116 7.17 -32.23 -22.91
N LEU A 117 6.67 -32.24 -24.14
CA LEU A 117 5.60 -31.32 -24.57
C LEU A 117 4.30 -31.52 -23.79
N ILE A 118 3.91 -32.77 -23.50
CA ILE A 118 2.73 -33.08 -22.67
C ILE A 118 2.95 -32.58 -21.23
N SER A 119 4.13 -32.80 -20.66
CA SER A 119 4.48 -32.31 -19.33
C SER A 119 4.42 -30.79 -19.26
N LEU A 120 5.00 -30.09 -20.24
CA LEU A 120 4.93 -28.63 -20.36
C LEU A 120 3.49 -28.13 -20.51
N LEU A 121 2.66 -28.81 -21.29
CA LEU A 121 1.25 -28.48 -21.44
C LEU A 121 0.47 -28.68 -20.12
N MET A 122 0.79 -29.73 -19.36
CA MET A 122 0.22 -29.93 -18.02
C MET A 122 0.64 -28.84 -17.05
N VAL A 123 1.94 -28.49 -17.01
CA VAL A 123 2.43 -27.38 -16.18
C VAL A 123 1.74 -26.07 -16.53
N TYR A 124 1.58 -25.80 -17.83
CA TYR A 124 0.83 -24.63 -18.30
C TYR A 124 -0.61 -24.65 -17.80
N ARG A 125 -1.33 -25.75 -18.03
CA ARG A 125 -2.74 -25.88 -17.68
C ARG A 125 -2.98 -25.80 -16.17
N LEU A 126 -2.01 -26.20 -15.35
CA LEU A 126 -2.16 -26.21 -13.90
C LEU A 126 -1.73 -24.91 -13.22
N ASN A 127 -0.94 -24.05 -13.86
CA ASN A 127 -0.37 -22.87 -13.20
C ASN A 127 -0.60 -21.55 -13.94
N TYR A 128 -0.84 -21.58 -15.26
CA TYR A 128 -0.78 -20.39 -16.10
C TYR A 128 -1.99 -20.20 -17.00
N SER A 129 -2.89 -21.19 -17.12
CA SER A 129 -4.16 -21.01 -17.83
C SER A 129 -5.10 -20.11 -17.03
N LYS A 130 -6.08 -19.53 -17.72
CA LYS A 130 -7.06 -18.63 -17.12
C LYS A 130 -7.79 -19.29 -15.95
N GLU A 131 -8.26 -20.51 -16.17
CA GLU A 131 -9.02 -21.29 -15.18
C GLU A 131 -8.18 -21.67 -13.98
N ALA A 132 -6.91 -22.06 -14.18
CA ALA A 132 -6.02 -22.42 -13.08
C ALA A 132 -5.69 -21.23 -12.19
N VAL A 133 -5.42 -20.06 -12.80
CA VAL A 133 -5.15 -18.81 -12.09
C VAL A 133 -6.37 -18.40 -11.26
N GLU A 134 -7.55 -18.44 -11.86
CA GLU A 134 -8.82 -18.12 -11.21
C GLU A 134 -9.12 -19.07 -10.03
N GLU A 135 -9.00 -20.37 -10.26
CA GLU A 135 -9.24 -21.40 -9.24
C GLU A 135 -8.23 -21.28 -8.10
N GLN A 136 -6.95 -21.05 -8.41
CA GLN A 136 -5.89 -20.89 -7.43
C GLN A 136 -6.14 -19.68 -6.54
N PHE A 137 -6.45 -18.52 -7.13
CA PHE A 137 -6.74 -17.31 -6.38
C PHE A 137 -7.98 -17.47 -5.52
N THR A 138 -9.09 -17.94 -6.11
CA THR A 138 -10.38 -18.10 -5.41
C THR A 138 -10.27 -19.06 -4.23
N LYS A 139 -9.62 -20.22 -4.43
CA LYS A 139 -9.37 -21.18 -3.33
C LYS A 139 -8.43 -20.61 -2.27
N GLY A 140 -7.41 -19.86 -2.69
CA GLY A 140 -6.49 -19.18 -1.78
C GLY A 140 -7.23 -18.23 -0.85
N ILE A 141 -8.02 -17.31 -1.40
CA ILE A 141 -8.82 -16.36 -0.62
C ILE A 141 -9.82 -17.08 0.28
N LYS A 142 -10.63 -18.01 -0.25
CA LYS A 142 -11.65 -18.74 0.53
C LYS A 142 -11.06 -19.49 1.71
N ASN A 143 -9.93 -20.16 1.53
CA ASN A 143 -9.30 -20.94 2.58
C ASN A 143 -8.40 -20.12 3.51
N GLY A 144 -8.19 -18.82 3.23
CA GLY A 144 -7.22 -17.99 3.95
C GLY A 144 -5.76 -18.35 3.63
N ASP A 145 -5.51 -19.09 2.55
CA ASP A 145 -4.18 -19.39 2.04
C ASP A 145 -3.72 -18.25 1.11
N TYR A 146 -3.33 -17.15 1.75
CA TYR A 146 -2.94 -15.92 1.05
C TYR A 146 -1.63 -16.06 0.27
N LEU A 147 -0.75 -16.98 0.66
CA LEU A 147 0.46 -17.30 -0.11
C LEU A 147 0.09 -17.88 -1.49
N LYS A 148 -0.88 -18.80 -1.52
CA LYS A 148 -1.37 -19.39 -2.76
C LYS A 148 -2.06 -18.37 -3.66
N ALA A 149 -2.83 -17.43 -3.06
CA ALA A 149 -3.46 -16.35 -3.80
C ALA A 149 -2.41 -15.36 -4.36
N ALA A 150 -1.43 -14.96 -3.55
CA ALA A 150 -0.38 -14.02 -3.93
C ALA A 150 0.45 -14.51 -5.13
N ALA A 151 0.67 -15.83 -5.25
CA ALA A 151 1.44 -16.43 -6.34
C ALA A 151 0.87 -16.18 -7.75
N VAL A 152 -0.39 -15.79 -7.86
CA VAL A 152 -1.07 -15.50 -9.14
C VAL A 152 -1.50 -14.04 -9.29
N VAL A 153 -1.15 -13.18 -8.33
CA VAL A 153 -1.50 -11.74 -8.36
C VAL A 153 -0.30 -10.91 -8.81
N LYS A 154 -0.58 -9.86 -9.58
CA LYS A 154 0.38 -8.79 -9.88
C LYS A 154 -0.30 -7.44 -9.78
N THR A 155 0.46 -6.42 -9.39
CA THR A 155 -0.02 -5.03 -9.54
C THR A 155 0.15 -4.55 -10.98
N PRO A 156 -0.83 -3.81 -11.52
CA PRO A 156 -0.70 -3.16 -12.81
C PRO A 156 0.29 -1.99 -12.77
N LEU A 157 0.55 -1.42 -11.59
CA LEU A 157 1.40 -0.24 -11.38
C LEU A 157 2.89 -0.61 -11.36
N THR A 158 3.33 -1.58 -10.53
CA THR A 158 4.76 -1.93 -10.43
C THR A 158 5.13 -3.21 -11.18
N LYS A 159 4.15 -4.01 -11.63
CA LYS A 159 4.32 -5.36 -12.23
C LYS A 159 5.00 -6.38 -11.31
N GLU A 160 5.21 -6.04 -10.05
CA GLU A 160 5.79 -6.91 -9.05
C GLU A 160 4.77 -7.93 -8.55
N PRO A 161 5.22 -9.13 -8.15
CA PRO A 161 4.36 -10.10 -7.48
C PRO A 161 3.98 -9.56 -6.10
N TRP A 162 2.76 -9.85 -5.67
CA TRP A 162 2.31 -9.52 -4.32
C TRP A 162 2.84 -10.55 -3.31
N SER A 163 3.00 -10.12 -2.06
CA SER A 163 3.22 -11.01 -0.93
C SER A 163 1.88 -11.53 -0.37
N ASP A 164 1.95 -12.56 0.48
CA ASP A 164 0.79 -13.03 1.25
C ASP A 164 0.27 -11.94 2.20
N LEU A 165 1.17 -11.11 2.75
CA LEU A 165 0.82 -9.96 3.58
C LEU A 165 0.04 -8.90 2.78
N ASP A 166 0.41 -8.62 1.53
CA ASP A 166 -0.30 -7.66 0.67
C ASP A 166 -1.73 -8.12 0.38
N ILE A 167 -1.91 -9.41 0.11
CA ILE A 167 -3.23 -10.01 -0.07
C ILE A 167 -4.03 -9.91 1.21
N LYS A 168 -3.44 -10.29 2.36
CA LYS A 168 -4.12 -10.19 3.65
C LYS A 168 -4.59 -8.76 3.93
N ARG A 169 -3.70 -7.77 3.81
CA ARG A 169 -4.02 -6.35 4.00
C ARG A 169 -5.14 -5.89 3.08
N THR A 170 -5.09 -6.28 1.80
CA THR A 170 -6.15 -5.96 0.84
C THR A 170 -7.51 -6.50 1.27
N ILE A 171 -7.57 -7.74 1.75
CA ILE A 171 -8.81 -8.33 2.26
C ILE A 171 -9.28 -7.64 3.54
N ASP A 172 -8.37 -7.34 4.46
CA ASP A 172 -8.68 -6.62 5.70
C ASP A 172 -9.24 -5.21 5.39
N HIS A 173 -8.60 -4.45 4.49
CA HIS A 173 -9.07 -3.12 4.05
C HIS A 173 -10.39 -3.17 3.27
N TYR A 174 -10.61 -4.19 2.43
CA TYR A 174 -11.91 -4.42 1.81
C TYR A 174 -13.00 -4.68 2.86
N GLN A 175 -12.70 -5.48 3.88
CA GLN A 175 -13.64 -5.73 4.97
C GLN A 175 -13.93 -4.43 5.78
N GLU A 176 -12.92 -3.62 6.05
CA GLU A 176 -13.09 -2.30 6.69
C GLU A 176 -14.00 -1.38 5.87
N ALA A 177 -13.87 -1.40 4.54
CA ALA A 177 -14.73 -0.69 3.59
C ALA A 177 -16.11 -1.34 3.37
N GLU A 178 -16.46 -2.38 4.14
CA GLU A 178 -17.68 -3.18 4.00
C GLU A 178 -17.85 -3.84 2.61
N ILE A 179 -16.73 -4.14 1.95
CA ILE A 179 -16.67 -4.92 0.72
C ILE A 179 -16.49 -6.39 1.11
N ASP A 180 -17.56 -7.17 1.03
CA ASP A 180 -17.48 -8.62 1.21
C ASP A 180 -16.87 -9.28 -0.03
N PHE A 181 -15.55 -9.20 -0.15
CA PHE A 181 -14.80 -9.70 -1.29
C PHE A 181 -14.95 -11.21 -1.47
N ARG A 182 -15.16 -11.96 -0.37
CA ARG A 182 -15.37 -13.42 -0.42
C ARG A 182 -16.71 -13.75 -1.07
N THR A 183 -17.77 -13.04 -0.70
CA THR A 183 -19.08 -13.20 -1.34
C THR A 183 -19.01 -12.76 -2.81
N LEU A 184 -18.32 -11.67 -3.13
CA LEU A 184 -18.12 -11.25 -4.53
C LEU A 184 -17.39 -12.31 -5.37
N LEU A 185 -16.41 -13.01 -4.80
CA LEU A 185 -15.72 -14.14 -5.43
C LEU A 185 -16.59 -15.40 -5.58
N GLU A 186 -17.64 -15.55 -4.76
CA GLU A 186 -18.56 -16.69 -4.82
C GLU A 186 -19.65 -16.49 -5.87
N GLU A 187 -20.14 -15.27 -5.98
CA GLU A 187 -21.25 -14.92 -6.86
C GLU A 187 -20.78 -14.45 -8.25
N GLY A 188 -19.58 -13.89 -8.33
CA GLY A 188 -19.03 -13.29 -9.53
C GLY A 188 -18.10 -14.20 -10.33
N ASP A 189 -17.83 -13.79 -11.57
CA ASP A 189 -16.84 -14.39 -12.43
C ASP A 189 -15.62 -13.46 -12.56
N LEU A 190 -14.49 -13.87 -11.97
CA LEU A 190 -13.20 -13.18 -12.07
C LEU A 190 -12.73 -13.03 -13.52
N SER A 191 -13.13 -13.94 -14.40
CA SER A 191 -12.84 -13.90 -15.83
C SER A 191 -13.55 -12.77 -16.57
N GLU A 192 -14.70 -12.32 -16.04
CA GLU A 192 -15.49 -11.19 -16.57
C GLU A 192 -15.23 -9.87 -15.80
N GLY A 193 -14.58 -9.97 -14.64
CA GLY A 193 -14.26 -8.86 -13.76
C GLY A 193 -15.26 -8.79 -12.59
N LEU A 194 -14.74 -8.85 -11.37
CA LEU A 194 -15.51 -8.65 -10.15
C LEU A 194 -15.77 -7.17 -9.95
N LYS A 195 -17.04 -6.83 -9.76
CA LYS A 195 -17.48 -5.44 -9.60
C LYS A 195 -18.12 -5.22 -8.25
N TRP A 196 -17.78 -4.11 -7.62
CA TRP A 196 -18.43 -3.60 -6.43
C TRP A 196 -18.91 -2.19 -6.70
N GLN A 197 -20.21 -1.94 -6.52
CA GLN A 197 -20.86 -0.65 -6.82
C GLN A 197 -20.53 -0.09 -8.24
N GLY A 198 -20.37 -0.99 -9.23
CA GLY A 198 -20.06 -0.63 -10.61
C GLY A 198 -18.58 -0.45 -10.92
N ILE A 199 -17.70 -0.53 -9.91
CA ILE A 199 -16.25 -0.44 -10.07
C ILE A 199 -15.66 -1.85 -10.13
N GLU A 200 -14.83 -2.12 -11.14
CA GLU A 200 -14.09 -3.36 -11.26
C GLU A 200 -12.94 -3.38 -10.24
N ILE A 201 -12.99 -4.31 -9.29
CA ILE A 201 -12.03 -4.42 -8.18
C ILE A 201 -11.04 -5.57 -8.37
N ALA A 202 -11.38 -6.58 -9.17
CA ALA A 202 -10.49 -7.70 -9.47
C ALA A 202 -10.83 -8.33 -10.82
N LYS A 203 -9.82 -8.78 -11.57
CA LYS A 203 -10.03 -9.46 -12.85
C LYS A 203 -8.87 -10.36 -13.25
N VAL A 204 -9.15 -11.44 -13.97
CA VAL A 204 -8.10 -12.25 -14.58
C VAL A 204 -7.66 -11.64 -15.92
N GLU A 205 -6.39 -11.22 -15.97
CA GLU A 205 -5.79 -10.54 -17.11
C GLU A 205 -4.65 -11.34 -17.73
N ARG A 206 -4.37 -11.08 -19.02
CA ARG A 206 -3.25 -11.70 -19.73
C ARG A 206 -1.96 -10.93 -19.41
N SER A 207 -1.01 -11.57 -18.74
CA SER A 207 0.26 -10.94 -18.33
C SER A 207 1.44 -11.22 -19.28
N GLY A 208 1.27 -12.05 -20.32
CA GLY A 208 2.34 -12.41 -21.24
C GLY A 208 2.15 -13.75 -21.93
N SER A 209 3.25 -14.48 -22.11
CA SER A 209 3.27 -15.79 -22.77
C SER A 209 4.20 -16.80 -22.06
N PHE A 210 3.72 -18.01 -21.84
CA PHE A 210 4.51 -19.19 -21.49
C PHE A 210 5.09 -19.84 -22.75
N LEU A 211 6.41 -20.02 -22.77
CA LEU A 211 7.16 -20.55 -23.92
C LEU A 211 6.86 -19.83 -25.26
N LEU A 212 6.51 -18.54 -25.22
CA LEU A 212 6.11 -17.72 -26.39
C LEU A 212 4.84 -18.19 -27.15
N ILE A 213 4.25 -19.32 -26.75
CA ILE A 213 3.16 -19.97 -27.50
C ILE A 213 1.83 -19.85 -26.76
N PHE A 214 1.84 -20.00 -25.44
CA PHE A 214 0.61 -20.03 -24.65
C PHE A 214 0.44 -18.73 -23.85
N PRO A 215 -0.75 -18.13 -23.79
CA PRO A 215 -0.98 -16.92 -23.00
C PRO A 215 -0.85 -17.22 -21.50
N LYS A 216 -0.09 -16.40 -20.77
CA LYS A 216 0.00 -16.47 -19.30
C LYS A 216 -1.00 -15.49 -18.70
N TYR A 217 -1.72 -15.93 -17.68
CA TYR A 217 -2.70 -15.12 -16.94
C TYR A 217 -2.25 -14.80 -15.52
N VAL A 218 -2.80 -13.74 -14.96
CA VAL A 218 -2.66 -13.31 -13.56
C VAL A 218 -3.99 -12.70 -13.09
N VAL A 219 -4.19 -12.60 -11.79
CA VAL A 219 -5.26 -11.78 -11.21
C VAL A 219 -4.71 -10.37 -11.01
N ASP A 220 -5.40 -9.39 -11.58
CA ASP A 220 -5.20 -7.98 -11.34
C ASP A 220 -6.18 -7.53 -10.26
N LEU A 221 -5.67 -6.91 -9.20
CA LEU A 221 -6.47 -6.28 -8.14
C LEU A 221 -6.42 -4.77 -8.37
N HIS A 222 -7.56 -4.23 -8.79
CA HIS A 222 -7.64 -2.87 -9.27
C HIS A 222 -7.58 -1.87 -8.10
N ALA A 223 -6.92 -0.75 -8.37
CA ALA A 223 -6.88 0.38 -7.45
C ALA A 223 -8.28 0.99 -7.27
N LEU A 224 -8.59 1.38 -6.03
CA LEU A 224 -9.84 2.02 -5.67
C LEU A 224 -9.76 3.52 -5.98
N PRO A 225 -10.77 4.11 -6.64
CA PRO A 225 -10.82 5.55 -6.81
C PRO A 225 -11.19 6.22 -5.49
N VAL A 226 -10.44 7.25 -5.14
CA VAL A 226 -10.63 8.06 -3.95
C VAL A 226 -10.74 9.52 -4.37
N GLN A 227 -11.72 10.24 -3.85
CA GLN A 227 -11.82 11.67 -4.07
C GLN A 227 -10.87 12.39 -3.14
N MET A 228 -10.37 13.54 -3.59
CA MET A 228 -9.50 14.38 -2.79
C MET A 228 -10.11 15.77 -2.68
N SER A 229 -10.31 16.24 -1.46
CA SER A 229 -10.68 17.61 -1.15
C SER A 229 -9.40 18.42 -0.93
N LEU A 230 -9.23 19.47 -1.72
CA LEU A 230 -8.04 20.30 -1.77
C LEU A 230 -8.41 21.75 -1.48
N SER A 231 -7.57 22.46 -0.72
CA SER A 231 -7.63 23.92 -0.70
C SER A 231 -7.17 24.49 -2.05
N ASN A 232 -7.81 25.58 -2.49
CA ASN A 232 -7.45 26.29 -3.73
C ASN A 232 -6.01 26.86 -3.71
N GLU A 233 -5.39 26.90 -2.54
CA GLU A 233 -4.05 27.44 -2.33
C GLU A 233 -2.94 26.43 -2.66
N TYR A 234 -3.27 25.15 -2.79
CA TYR A 234 -2.30 24.10 -3.08
C TYR A 234 -2.12 23.88 -4.58
N ARG A 235 -0.87 23.65 -4.98
CA ARG A 235 -0.46 23.37 -6.37
C ARG A 235 0.50 22.19 -6.43
N ASP A 236 0.76 21.69 -7.64
CA ASP A 236 1.78 20.68 -7.93
C ASP A 236 1.66 19.41 -7.06
N LEU A 237 0.41 18.96 -6.86
CA LEU A 237 0.09 17.82 -6.02
C LEU A 237 0.59 16.51 -6.62
N LYS A 238 1.33 15.75 -5.81
CA LYS A 238 1.85 14.44 -6.15
C LYS A 238 1.61 13.47 -5.02
N ILE A 239 1.17 12.27 -5.34
CA ILE A 239 1.18 11.15 -4.39
C ILE A 239 2.41 10.31 -4.64
N LEU A 240 3.13 10.06 -3.55
CA LEU A 240 4.27 9.20 -3.46
C LEU A 240 3.89 8.11 -2.45
N GLY A 241 3.64 6.89 -2.92
CA GLY A 241 3.45 5.74 -2.03
C GLY A 241 4.72 4.89 -2.01
N GLU A 242 5.03 4.25 -0.89
CA GLU A 242 6.23 3.39 -0.76
C GLU A 242 6.32 2.32 -1.88
N GLN A 243 5.18 1.91 -2.43
CA GLN A 243 5.06 0.91 -3.49
C GLN A 243 4.15 1.36 -4.63
N GLN A 244 3.89 2.67 -4.72
CA GLN A 244 2.91 3.22 -5.65
C GLN A 244 3.61 4.08 -6.70
N VAL A 245 3.11 4.01 -7.94
CA VAL A 245 3.59 4.87 -9.02
C VAL A 245 3.17 6.31 -8.71
N GLU A 246 4.10 7.25 -8.92
CA GLU A 246 3.86 8.68 -8.76
C GLU A 246 2.63 9.12 -9.58
N GLN A 247 1.66 9.73 -8.89
CA GLN A 247 0.44 10.26 -9.51
C GLN A 247 0.41 11.78 -9.37
N THR A 248 0.36 12.51 -10.49
CA THR A 248 0.09 13.96 -10.48
C THR A 248 -1.41 14.18 -10.40
N ILE A 249 -1.85 15.01 -9.46
CA ILE A 249 -3.28 15.23 -9.21
C ILE A 249 -3.72 16.56 -9.80
N ASN A 250 -4.77 16.51 -10.63
CA ASN A 250 -5.55 17.69 -10.98
C ASN A 250 -6.76 17.78 -10.03
N SER A 251 -7.16 18.98 -9.63
CA SER A 251 -8.18 19.21 -8.57
C SER A 251 -9.57 18.60 -8.81
N ASN A 252 -9.82 18.03 -10.00
CA ASN A 252 -11.10 17.44 -10.39
C ASN A 252 -11.00 15.93 -10.67
N GLU A 253 -9.81 15.35 -10.60
CA GLU A 253 -9.59 13.93 -10.86
C GLU A 253 -9.45 13.18 -9.53
N GLY A 254 -10.17 12.05 -9.41
CA GLY A 254 -9.96 11.13 -8.30
C GLY A 254 -8.58 10.51 -8.40
N ILE A 255 -8.01 10.16 -7.25
CA ILE A 255 -6.75 9.42 -7.17
C ILE A 255 -7.05 7.93 -7.13
N TYR A 256 -6.10 7.09 -7.56
CA TYR A 256 -6.25 5.64 -7.49
C TYR A 256 -5.33 5.08 -6.43
N ILE A 257 -5.92 4.39 -5.45
CA ILE A 257 -5.18 3.80 -4.34
C ILE A 257 -5.19 2.29 -4.45
N GLU A 258 -4.02 1.65 -4.44
CA GLU A 258 -3.96 0.19 -4.32
C GLU A 258 -4.54 -0.23 -2.97
N PRO A 259 -5.40 -1.24 -2.93
CA PRO A 259 -6.11 -1.60 -1.70
C PRO A 259 -5.20 -2.19 -0.61
N ARG A 260 -3.92 -2.47 -0.87
CA ARG A 260 -2.94 -2.91 0.13
C ARG A 260 -2.27 -1.77 0.91
N ILE A 261 -2.38 -0.54 0.43
CA ILE A 261 -1.67 0.63 0.97
C ILE A 261 -2.39 1.11 2.24
N GLN A 262 -1.63 1.50 3.26
CA GLN A 262 -2.20 2.00 4.53
C GLN A 262 -2.10 3.52 4.65
N SER A 263 -1.05 4.09 4.08
CA SER A 263 -0.80 5.53 4.09
C SER A 263 -0.20 5.98 2.76
N ILE A 264 -0.42 7.24 2.44
CA ILE A 264 0.15 7.88 1.26
C ILE A 264 0.92 9.12 1.67
N MET A 265 2.04 9.40 1.00
CA MET A 265 2.70 10.69 1.12
C MET A 265 2.17 11.61 0.03
N VAL A 266 1.66 12.77 0.43
CA VAL A 266 1.26 13.81 -0.51
C VAL A 266 2.30 14.92 -0.48
N GLN A 267 2.93 15.16 -1.62
CA GLN A 267 3.73 16.34 -1.87
C GLN A 267 2.85 17.42 -2.51
N TYR A 268 2.90 18.64 -1.99
CA TYR A 268 2.17 19.78 -2.53
C TYR A 268 3.00 21.06 -2.42
N SER A 269 2.63 22.09 -3.17
CA SER A 269 3.21 23.42 -3.04
C SER A 269 2.24 24.39 -2.39
N HIS A 270 2.71 25.07 -1.35
CA HIS A 270 2.00 26.10 -0.62
C HIS A 270 2.93 27.32 -0.44
N GLN A 271 2.45 28.50 -0.83
CA GLN A 271 3.22 29.76 -0.78
C GLN A 271 4.62 29.69 -1.44
N GLY A 272 4.75 28.89 -2.50
CA GLY A 272 6.02 28.71 -3.23
C GLY A 272 7.04 27.78 -2.56
N LYS A 273 6.70 27.17 -1.42
CA LYS A 273 7.46 26.09 -0.80
C LYS A 273 6.84 24.74 -1.17
N LYS A 274 7.67 23.70 -1.22
CA LYS A 274 7.22 22.31 -1.35
C LYS A 274 7.12 21.71 0.05
N GLU A 275 6.00 21.06 0.31
CA GLU A 275 5.68 20.43 1.58
C GLU A 275 5.25 19.00 1.33
N GLU A 276 5.49 18.13 2.30
CA GLU A 276 5.15 16.71 2.27
C GLU A 276 4.36 16.38 3.53
N VAL A 277 3.31 15.57 3.37
CA VAL A 277 2.49 15.08 4.46
C VAL A 277 2.13 13.62 4.25
N TRP A 278 2.26 12.81 5.31
CA TRP A 278 1.74 11.46 5.34
C TRP A 278 0.28 11.45 5.80
N LEU A 279 -0.58 10.80 5.02
CA LEU A 279 -2.00 10.65 5.31
C LEU A 279 -2.35 9.17 5.44
N ASP A 280 -2.93 8.81 6.57
CA ASP A 280 -3.45 7.46 6.80
C ASP A 280 -4.83 7.30 6.16
N LEU A 281 -4.96 6.25 5.36
CA LEU A 281 -6.18 5.89 4.69
C LEU A 281 -7.16 5.26 5.68
N ASP A 282 -8.37 5.80 5.75
CA ASP A 282 -9.44 5.24 6.57
C ASP A 282 -10.44 4.51 5.67
N TYR A 283 -10.25 3.20 5.56
CA TYR A 283 -11.07 2.36 4.69
C TYR A 283 -12.53 2.27 5.14
N HIS A 284 -12.86 2.54 6.41
CA HIS A 284 -14.26 2.62 6.86
C HIS A 284 -15.04 3.74 6.14
N GLN A 285 -14.35 4.79 5.70
CA GLN A 285 -14.95 5.89 4.97
C GLN A 285 -15.08 5.61 3.46
N LEU A 286 -14.60 4.46 2.95
CA LEU A 286 -14.73 4.06 1.55
C LEU A 286 -16.06 3.40 1.19
N LYS A 287 -16.89 3.05 2.19
CA LYS A 287 -18.17 2.33 2.03
C LYS A 287 -19.10 2.86 0.92
N ASP A 288 -19.11 4.18 0.73
CA ASP A 288 -20.00 4.85 -0.23
C ASP A 288 -19.29 5.32 -1.52
N LEU A 289 -18.04 4.89 -1.77
CA LEU A 289 -17.19 5.37 -2.86
C LEU A 289 -16.97 6.90 -2.90
N ARG A 290 -17.26 7.56 -1.77
CA ARG A 290 -17.10 9.01 -1.56
C ARG A 290 -16.00 9.31 -0.57
N HIS A 291 -15.00 8.43 -0.46
CA HIS A 291 -13.87 8.72 0.40
C HIS A 291 -13.23 10.01 -0.07
N GLN A 292 -13.19 10.99 0.83
CA GLN A 292 -12.55 12.28 0.61
C GLN A 292 -11.30 12.30 1.47
N LEU A 293 -10.15 12.06 0.84
CA LEU A 293 -8.91 12.50 1.46
C LEU A 293 -8.93 14.02 1.49
N SER A 294 -8.80 14.59 2.66
CA SER A 294 -8.92 16.02 2.84
C SER A 294 -7.57 16.60 3.19
N LEU A 295 -7.01 17.37 2.27
CA LEU A 295 -5.97 18.34 2.61
C LEU A 295 -6.60 19.65 3.11
N VAL A 296 -7.81 19.64 3.67
CA VAL A 296 -8.31 20.82 4.37
C VAL A 296 -7.63 20.89 5.73
N PRO A 297 -6.99 22.03 6.08
CA PRO A 297 -6.41 22.20 7.40
C PRO A 297 -7.46 22.01 8.49
N VAL A 298 -7.13 21.20 9.48
CA VAL A 298 -7.91 20.99 10.69
C VAL A 298 -7.10 21.43 11.89
N THR A 299 -7.79 21.89 12.93
CA THR A 299 -7.20 22.19 14.23
C THR A 299 -7.84 21.30 15.28
N ASN A 300 -7.04 20.53 16.00
CA ASN A 300 -7.48 19.61 17.04
C ASN A 300 -6.88 20.08 18.38
N ASP A 301 -7.74 20.32 19.37
CA ASP A 301 -7.32 20.54 20.74
C ASP A 301 -6.96 19.18 21.35
N LEU A 302 -5.68 19.01 21.71
CA LEU A 302 -5.23 17.84 22.45
C LEU A 302 -5.57 17.99 23.92
N ILE A 303 -6.27 17.01 24.47
CA ILE A 303 -6.67 16.97 25.88
C ILE A 303 -6.19 15.65 26.47
N VAL A 304 -5.37 15.74 27.52
CA VAL A 304 -5.05 14.58 28.35
C VAL A 304 -6.28 14.25 29.18
N ASP A 305 -6.82 13.04 29.02
CA ASP A 305 -7.98 12.60 29.76
C ASP A 305 -7.57 12.00 31.11
N GLU A 306 -7.64 12.84 32.13
CA GLU A 306 -7.34 12.51 33.51
C GLU A 306 -8.14 11.29 34.01
N ALA A 307 -9.38 11.10 33.54
CA ALA A 307 -10.20 9.97 33.97
C ALA A 307 -9.65 8.63 33.44
N LEU A 308 -9.05 8.63 32.25
CA LEU A 308 -8.46 7.44 31.63
C LEU A 308 -7.11 7.06 32.25
N LEU A 309 -6.40 8.02 32.85
CA LEU A 309 -5.14 7.77 33.57
C LEU A 309 -5.35 7.02 34.89
N GLY A 310 -6.58 6.98 35.41
CA GLY A 310 -6.88 6.36 36.70
C GLY A 310 -6.27 7.10 37.89
N ILE A 311 -5.97 8.39 37.74
CA ILE A 311 -5.49 9.24 38.84
C ILE A 311 -6.61 9.53 39.84
N ARG A 312 -6.24 9.72 41.09
CA ARG A 312 -7.18 10.10 42.14
C ARG A 312 -7.58 11.57 42.02
N PRO A 313 -8.89 11.89 42.09
CA PRO A 313 -9.37 13.26 41.90
C PRO A 313 -9.01 14.21 43.07
N ASP A 314 -8.56 13.67 44.20
CA ASP A 314 -8.16 14.46 45.37
C ASP A 314 -6.67 14.85 45.38
N LEU A 315 -5.87 14.36 44.42
CA LEU A 315 -4.46 14.67 44.28
C LEU A 315 -4.20 15.64 43.11
N PRO A 316 -3.25 16.59 43.24
CA PRO A 316 -3.00 17.58 42.20
C PRO A 316 -2.37 16.93 40.96
N PHE A 317 -2.89 17.27 39.78
CA PHE A 317 -2.36 16.87 38.47
C PHE A 317 -2.23 18.10 37.57
N GLU A 318 -1.08 18.23 36.90
CA GLU A 318 -0.83 19.35 35.98
C GLU A 318 0.06 18.91 34.82
N VAL A 319 -0.44 19.00 33.59
CA VAL A 319 0.38 18.82 32.38
C VAL A 319 1.37 19.98 32.26
N VAL A 320 2.66 19.65 32.11
CA VAL A 320 3.75 20.63 32.04
C VAL A 320 4.19 20.87 30.60
N SER A 321 4.28 19.81 29.80
CA SER A 321 4.70 19.90 28.41
C SER A 321 4.20 18.71 27.60
N PHE A 322 4.09 18.89 26.29
CA PHE A 322 3.93 17.80 25.33
C PHE A 322 5.18 17.67 24.46
N ASN A 323 5.49 16.45 24.04
CA ASN A 323 6.41 16.19 22.95
C ASN A 323 5.58 15.79 21.72
N ILE A 324 5.75 16.48 20.59
CA ILE A 324 5.04 16.18 19.34
C ILE A 324 6.11 16.01 18.26
N ASP A 325 6.18 14.82 17.66
CA ASP A 325 7.18 14.43 16.65
C ASP A 325 8.63 14.74 17.08
N GLY A 326 8.91 14.61 18.38
CA GLY A 326 10.24 14.86 18.95
C GLY A 326 10.46 16.31 19.43
N GLN A 327 9.55 17.24 19.17
CA GLN A 327 9.66 18.64 19.64
C GLN A 327 8.89 18.85 20.94
N ASP A 328 9.55 19.45 21.94
CA ASP A 328 8.95 19.76 23.26
C ASP A 328 8.24 21.12 23.24
N TYR A 329 7.01 21.15 23.75
CA TYR A 329 6.15 22.32 23.87
C TYR A 329 5.68 22.49 25.32
N SER A 330 6.13 23.55 25.98
CA SER A 330 5.84 23.84 27.39
C SER A 330 4.47 24.51 27.58
N GLN A 331 3.40 23.79 27.25
CA GLN A 331 2.03 24.28 27.36
C GLN A 331 1.12 23.21 27.98
N LYS A 332 0.08 23.66 28.70
CA LYS A 332 -0.93 22.78 29.34
C LYS A 332 -1.94 22.21 28.34
N ARG A 333 -2.13 22.91 27.22
CA ARG A 333 -3.04 22.56 26.13
C ARG A 333 -2.34 22.86 24.83
N ILE A 334 -2.52 22.01 23.84
CA ILE A 334 -1.97 22.23 22.51
C ILE A 334 -3.09 22.16 21.49
N LYS A 335 -3.06 23.12 20.58
CA LYS A 335 -3.84 23.10 19.34
C LYS A 335 -2.93 22.60 18.23
N LEU A 336 -3.13 21.36 17.80
CA LEU A 336 -2.44 20.82 16.64
C LEU A 336 -3.16 21.24 15.37
N SER A 337 -2.45 21.90 14.47
CA SER A 337 -2.94 22.18 13.13
C SER A 337 -2.24 21.27 12.12
N GLY A 338 -3.02 20.69 11.21
CA GLY A 338 -2.51 19.78 10.19
C GLY A 338 -3.62 19.34 9.25
N PHE A 339 -3.51 18.16 8.65
CA PHE A 339 -4.53 17.65 7.73
C PHE A 339 -5.32 16.51 8.36
N ALA A 340 -6.60 16.38 7.99
CA ALA A 340 -7.40 15.26 8.43
C ALA A 340 -6.75 13.94 7.96
N GLY A 341 -6.48 13.04 8.91
CA GLY A 341 -5.79 11.78 8.68
C GLY A 341 -4.28 11.82 8.87
N GLN A 342 -3.67 12.99 9.09
CA GLN A 342 -2.27 13.12 9.47
C GLN A 342 -2.04 12.54 10.87
N ILE A 343 -0.94 11.81 11.05
CA ILE A 343 -0.56 11.23 12.34
C ILE A 343 0.63 11.99 12.93
N PHE A 344 0.56 12.24 14.24
CA PHE A 344 1.62 12.81 15.05
C PHE A 344 1.98 11.83 16.18
N ASP A 345 3.26 11.66 16.46
CA ASP A 345 3.73 10.98 17.66
C ASP A 345 3.66 11.94 18.85
N VAL A 346 2.74 11.71 19.77
CA VAL A 346 2.51 12.58 20.93
C VAL A 346 2.90 11.85 22.21
N SER A 347 3.66 12.52 23.08
CA SER A 347 3.78 12.16 24.50
C SER A 347 3.63 13.40 25.37
N PHE A 348 3.48 13.24 26.69
CA PHE A 348 3.45 14.38 27.60
C PHE A 348 4.24 14.14 28.88
N LYS A 349 4.56 15.24 29.55
CA LYS A 349 5.11 15.29 30.90
C LYS A 349 4.11 16.03 31.79
N ALA A 350 3.84 15.50 32.97
CA ALA A 350 2.93 16.09 33.95
C ALA A 350 3.52 16.01 35.36
N ILE A 351 3.05 16.86 36.27
CA ILE A 351 3.30 16.73 37.70
C ILE A 351 2.05 16.14 38.34
N TYR A 352 2.19 15.02 39.05
CA TYR A 352 1.13 14.38 39.82
C TYR A 352 1.60 14.15 41.24
N ASN A 353 0.86 14.68 42.22
CA ASN A 353 1.24 14.65 43.64
C ASN A 353 2.72 15.06 43.88
N GLY A 354 3.20 16.08 43.14
CA GLY A 354 4.58 16.58 43.24
C GLY A 354 5.64 15.74 42.51
N GLN A 355 5.28 14.62 41.88
CA GLN A 355 6.18 13.81 41.06
C GLN A 355 6.02 14.08 39.57
N LEU A 356 7.13 14.08 38.84
CA LEU A 356 7.13 14.16 37.38
C LEU A 356 6.74 12.80 36.79
N ILE A 357 5.67 12.77 36.02
CA ILE A 357 5.23 11.66 35.18
C ILE A 357 5.63 11.95 33.74
N THR A 358 6.18 10.95 33.05
CA THR A 358 6.41 10.99 31.60
C THR A 358 5.72 9.81 30.92
N THR A 359 5.09 10.06 29.78
CA THR A 359 4.41 9.02 28.99
C THR A 359 5.27 8.51 27.84
N GLU A 360 4.96 7.30 27.36
CA GLU A 360 5.43 6.84 26.05
C GLU A 360 4.77 7.65 24.93
N LYS A 361 5.27 7.50 23.70
CA LYS A 361 4.69 8.13 22.51
C LYS A 361 3.48 7.31 22.05
N ILE A 362 2.38 7.97 21.75
CA ILE A 362 1.22 7.37 21.09
C ILE A 362 0.96 8.09 19.75
N PRO A 363 0.53 7.36 18.71
CA PRO A 363 0.14 7.96 17.46
C PRO A 363 -1.22 8.65 17.63
N VAL A 364 -1.31 9.91 17.20
CA VAL A 364 -2.53 10.72 17.25
C VAL A 364 -2.90 11.12 15.83
N LYS A 365 -4.01 10.56 15.32
CA LYS A 365 -4.57 10.88 14.01
C LYS A 365 -5.47 12.11 14.12
N LEU A 366 -5.18 13.15 13.35
CA LEU A 366 -6.04 14.34 13.27
C LEU A 366 -7.35 13.99 12.58
N ILE A 367 -8.46 14.50 13.11
CA ILE A 367 -9.80 14.30 12.56
C ILE A 367 -10.48 15.65 12.34
N ASN A 368 -11.57 15.68 11.58
CA ASN A 368 -12.38 16.89 11.34
C ASN A 368 -13.12 17.41 12.60
N ASN A 369 -12.75 16.95 13.80
CA ASN A 369 -13.31 17.38 15.07
C ASN A 369 -12.32 18.28 15.82
N THR A 370 -12.87 19.15 16.67
CA THR A 370 -12.07 20.14 17.40
C THR A 370 -11.32 19.58 18.61
N LYS A 371 -11.59 18.34 19.05
CA LYS A 371 -10.98 17.76 20.27
C LYS A 371 -10.57 16.32 20.07
N VAL A 372 -9.34 16.00 20.47
CA VAL A 372 -8.82 14.63 20.52
C VAL A 372 -8.40 14.33 21.95
N SER A 373 -9.01 13.29 22.53
CA SER A 373 -8.68 12.78 23.85
C SER A 373 -7.47 11.86 23.74
N LEU A 374 -6.44 12.10 24.53
CA LEU A 374 -5.24 11.27 24.56
C LEU A 374 -5.42 10.14 25.58
N ASP A 375 -5.52 8.91 25.09
CA ASP A 375 -5.69 7.72 25.92
C ASP A 375 -4.35 7.02 26.19
N TYR A 376 -3.84 7.20 27.41
CA TYR A 376 -2.66 6.49 27.93
C TYR A 376 -3.03 5.40 28.94
N SER A 377 -4.29 4.96 28.98
CA SER A 377 -4.75 3.93 29.91
C SER A 377 -4.06 2.58 29.74
N ASN A 378 -3.38 2.34 28.61
CA ASN A 378 -2.61 1.12 28.36
C ASN A 378 -1.11 1.26 28.68
N ASP A 379 -0.62 2.47 28.98
CA ASP A 379 0.78 2.75 29.31
C ASP A 379 1.11 2.25 30.72
N GLN A 380 1.84 1.13 30.79
CA GLN A 380 2.24 0.51 32.07
C GLN A 380 3.27 1.35 32.83
N THR A 381 4.11 2.08 32.09
CA THR A 381 5.13 2.96 32.65
C THR A 381 4.47 4.13 33.37
N VAL A 382 3.41 4.71 32.80
CA VAL A 382 2.60 5.75 33.43
C VAL A 382 1.86 5.21 34.66
N LYS A 383 1.24 4.03 34.56
CA LYS A 383 0.56 3.40 35.72
C LYS A 383 1.50 3.18 36.91
N ALA A 384 2.71 2.71 36.66
CA ALA A 384 3.71 2.52 37.71
C ALA A 384 4.13 3.84 38.37
N GLN A 385 4.32 4.90 37.56
CA GLN A 385 4.64 6.25 38.08
C GLN A 385 3.50 6.82 38.92
N ILE A 386 2.24 6.67 38.48
CA ILE A 386 1.05 7.10 39.23
C ILE A 386 0.99 6.39 40.58
N GLN A 387 1.13 5.06 40.61
CA GLN A 387 1.12 4.29 41.87
C GLN A 387 2.24 4.72 42.82
N GLN A 388 3.44 4.99 42.30
CA GLN A 388 4.56 5.48 43.10
C GLN A 388 4.30 6.87 43.68
N ALA A 389 3.66 7.75 42.92
CA ALA A 389 3.28 9.09 43.36
C ALA A 389 2.22 9.08 44.47
N GLU A 390 1.30 8.10 44.47
CA GLU A 390 0.25 7.98 45.49
C GLU A 390 0.74 7.42 46.83
N LEU A 391 1.92 6.80 46.87
CA LEU A 391 2.52 6.27 48.10
C LEU A 391 3.30 7.31 48.91
N GLN A 392 3.52 8.52 48.36
CA GLN A 392 4.17 9.65 49.02
C GLN A 392 3.15 10.59 49.65
#